data_AF-A0A6A5HY29-F1
#
_entry.id   AF-A0A6A5HY29-F1
#
_cell.length_a   1.000
_cell.length_b   1.000
_cell.length_c   1.000
_cell.angle_alpha   90.00
_cell.angle_beta   90.00
_cell.angle_gamma   90.00
#
_symmetry.space_group_name_H-M   'P 1'
#
loop_
_entity.id
_entity.type
_entity.pdbx_description
1 polymer ?
#
loop_
_entity_poly.entity_id
_entity_poly.type
_entity_poly.pdbx_seq_one_letter_code
_entity_poly.pdbx_strand_id
1 'polypeptide(L)'
;MWNWLDPLLTKTFEIMKEDGLHYWRGVIVTVCASSEARMLKPLIDLLFKLVERPTDNAYAASSRMLLVHSALCQLKWRGVELWNKLVDMMKGSLVQPFANLRDRVAISLSSATWYDLPAVSVDPSLPKRLQPPRIADISALYKDLLGTCWEEVRLVRDVDSFNCVNGSVPINGLDGETMTHSASSASLAEKSDTKKQARLTLRAVISFVFNTCNQSLDAYPPSFIELLPLWCYYSNDVGDEELQKICCSLCITHIEAIYISPENAPEVIRQFQQILSSPCWWKSKVAALKMIRMLVFSNRYVFRLHRDDIGMILVNSLNDSQIKVRERAADALSRLLQSKFFETTFELITKFSTAAHSKDLTQLHGGVLGLSAIILSFPYSVPTLLPEVLMTICRFATDKNATVRDAVKCTLSEFKRTHQDSWREHERQFNEDQLMVLRDLLISPNYYV
;
A
#
# COMPACT_ATOMS: atom_id res chain seq x y z
N MET A 1 -39.37 34.29 -7.47
CA MET A 1 -38.54 33.78 -6.35
C MET A 1 -37.06 33.82 -6.69
N TRP A 2 -36.57 33.05 -7.68
CA TRP A 2 -35.12 32.98 -7.99
C TRP A 2 -34.47 34.31 -8.37
N ASN A 3 -35.17 35.23 -9.03
CA ASN A 3 -34.66 36.59 -9.29
C ASN A 3 -34.30 37.36 -8.01
N TRP A 4 -34.92 37.04 -6.88
CA TRP A 4 -34.62 37.62 -5.58
C TRP A 4 -33.57 36.80 -4.81
N LEU A 5 -33.65 35.47 -4.89
CA LEU A 5 -32.79 34.57 -4.12
C LEU A 5 -31.37 34.43 -4.69
N ASP A 6 -31.23 34.41 -6.02
CA ASP A 6 -29.95 34.24 -6.72
C ASP A 6 -28.88 35.27 -6.32
N PRO A 7 -29.14 36.60 -6.34
CA PRO A 7 -28.14 37.58 -5.95
C PRO A 7 -27.78 37.50 -4.45
N LEU A 8 -28.75 37.13 -3.60
CA LEU A 8 -28.53 36.98 -2.16
C LEU A 8 -27.63 35.78 -1.87
N LEU A 9 -27.97 34.60 -2.40
CA LEU A 9 -27.18 33.38 -2.21
C LEU A 9 -25.78 33.52 -2.81
N THR A 10 -25.66 34.14 -3.99
CA THR A 10 -24.37 34.41 -4.62
C THR A 10 -23.48 35.22 -3.68
N LYS A 11 -23.97 36.36 -3.20
CA LYS A 11 -23.22 37.22 -2.27
C LYS A 11 -22.87 36.49 -0.98
N THR A 12 -23.82 35.74 -0.42
CA THR A 12 -23.61 34.97 0.81
C THR A 12 -22.52 33.92 0.65
N PHE A 13 -22.54 33.13 -0.42
CA PHE A 13 -21.57 32.06 -0.66
C PHE A 13 -20.17 32.60 -1.03
N GLU A 14 -20.08 33.82 -1.57
CA GLU A 14 -18.80 34.46 -1.85
C GLU A 14 -18.05 34.93 -0.61
N ILE A 15 -18.77 35.44 0.39
CA ILE A 15 -18.19 35.98 1.63
C ILE A 15 -18.28 34.99 2.81
N MET A 16 -18.68 33.75 2.53
CA MET A 16 -18.98 32.74 3.54
C MET A 16 -17.73 32.36 4.35
N LYS A 17 -17.85 32.43 5.67
CA LYS A 17 -16.83 31.97 6.63
C LYS A 17 -17.08 30.53 7.09
N GLU A 18 -16.12 29.95 7.79
CA GLU A 18 -16.13 28.55 8.26
C GLU A 18 -17.37 28.22 9.08
N ASP A 19 -17.72 29.08 10.05
CA ASP A 19 -18.92 28.89 10.89
C ASP A 19 -20.22 28.80 10.07
N GLY A 20 -20.31 29.61 9.00
CA GLY A 20 -21.49 29.64 8.13
C GLY A 20 -21.57 28.45 7.17
N LEU A 21 -20.42 27.89 6.77
CA LEU A 21 -20.35 26.80 5.80
C LEU A 21 -21.09 25.55 6.28
N HIS A 22 -20.97 25.22 7.57
CA HIS A 22 -21.67 24.07 8.15
C HIS A 22 -23.19 24.18 8.00
N TYR A 23 -23.76 25.33 8.34
CA TYR A 23 -25.20 25.57 8.25
C TYR A 23 -25.68 25.60 6.80
N TRP A 24 -24.98 26.30 5.92
CA TRP A 24 -25.35 26.35 4.51
C TRP A 24 -25.24 25.01 3.82
N ARG A 25 -24.24 24.19 4.17
CA ARG A 25 -24.18 22.79 3.74
C ARG A 25 -25.44 22.04 4.17
N GLY A 26 -25.85 22.18 5.44
CA GLY A 26 -27.08 21.58 5.97
C GLY A 26 -28.33 22.00 5.21
N VAL A 27 -28.45 23.29 4.88
CA VAL A 27 -29.55 23.83 4.05
C VAL A 27 -29.53 23.19 2.65
N ILE A 28 -28.39 23.19 1.97
CA ILE A 28 -28.27 22.62 0.62
C ILE A 28 -28.66 21.13 0.61
N VAL A 29 -28.14 20.36 1.57
CA VAL A 29 -28.49 18.94 1.74
C VAL A 29 -30.00 18.78 1.94
N THR A 30 -30.59 19.53 2.87
CA THR A 30 -32.01 19.43 3.21
C THR A 30 -32.91 19.78 2.03
N VAL A 31 -32.62 20.88 1.33
CA VAL A 31 -33.39 21.33 0.17
C VAL A 31 -33.27 20.32 -0.96
N CYS A 32 -32.07 19.82 -1.25
CA CYS A 32 -31.86 18.88 -2.35
C CYS A 32 -32.42 17.48 -2.06
N ALA A 33 -32.47 17.06 -0.80
CA ALA A 33 -33.07 15.79 -0.40
C ALA A 33 -34.60 15.80 -0.47
N SER A 34 -35.22 16.93 -0.12
CA SER A 34 -36.69 17.06 -0.01
C SER A 34 -37.38 17.55 -1.29
N SER A 35 -36.62 17.85 -2.35
CA SER A 35 -37.17 18.43 -3.59
C SER A 35 -37.01 17.50 -4.79
N GLU A 36 -37.88 17.66 -5.79
CA GLU A 36 -37.69 17.02 -7.09
C GLU A 36 -36.47 17.59 -7.83
N ALA A 37 -35.67 16.72 -8.44
CA ALA A 37 -34.43 17.10 -9.13
C ALA A 37 -34.62 18.20 -10.20
N ARG A 38 -35.74 18.17 -10.92
CA ARG A 38 -36.08 19.16 -11.97
C ARG A 38 -36.28 20.57 -11.41
N MET A 39 -36.80 20.68 -10.18
CA MET A 39 -37.07 21.95 -9.50
C MET A 39 -35.79 22.59 -8.95
N LEU A 40 -34.73 21.79 -8.77
CA LEU A 40 -33.45 22.23 -8.22
C LEU A 40 -32.55 22.90 -9.27
N LYS A 41 -32.93 22.90 -10.56
CA LYS A 41 -32.08 23.44 -11.63
C LYS A 41 -31.52 24.84 -11.34
N PRO A 42 -32.31 25.84 -10.91
CA PRO A 42 -31.76 27.17 -10.64
C PRO A 42 -30.73 27.19 -9.50
N LEU A 43 -30.93 26.36 -8.46
CA LEU A 43 -29.97 26.21 -7.36
C LEU A 43 -28.67 25.58 -7.85
N ILE A 44 -28.78 24.47 -8.60
CA ILE A 44 -27.63 23.75 -9.14
C ILE A 44 -26.85 24.65 -10.10
N ASP A 45 -27.52 25.38 -10.99
CA ASP A 45 -26.88 26.32 -11.91
C ASP A 45 -26.12 27.42 -11.15
N LEU A 46 -26.70 27.99 -10.07
CA LEU A 46 -26.03 28.96 -9.20
C LEU A 46 -24.77 28.36 -8.54
N LEU A 47 -24.89 27.14 -8.02
CA LEU A 47 -23.79 26.43 -7.36
C LEU A 47 -22.63 26.16 -8.32
N PHE A 48 -22.90 25.70 -9.55
CA PHE A 48 -21.87 25.53 -10.56
C PHE A 48 -21.24 26.86 -11.00
N LYS A 49 -22.05 27.92 -11.20
CA LYS A 49 -21.54 29.26 -11.52
C LYS A 49 -20.54 29.76 -10.48
N LEU A 50 -20.74 29.44 -9.21
CA LEU A 50 -19.82 29.83 -8.14
C LEU A 50 -18.48 29.09 -8.22
N VAL A 51 -18.48 27.79 -8.53
CA VAL A 51 -17.24 27.02 -8.71
C VAL A 51 -16.46 27.50 -9.93
N GLU A 52 -17.16 27.92 -10.99
CA GLU A 52 -16.54 28.50 -12.20
C GLU A 52 -15.87 29.87 -11.94
N ARG A 53 -16.22 30.58 -10.85
CA ARG A 53 -15.60 31.87 -10.53
C ARG A 53 -14.18 31.68 -10.01
N PRO A 54 -13.18 32.34 -10.62
CA PRO A 54 -11.79 32.26 -10.18
C PRO A 54 -11.66 32.79 -8.74
N THR A 55 -10.80 32.14 -7.96
CA THR A 55 -10.47 32.59 -6.61
C THR A 55 -9.09 32.07 -6.23
N ASP A 56 -8.26 32.96 -5.68
CA ASP A 56 -6.94 32.59 -5.13
C ASP A 56 -7.06 32.05 -3.71
N ASN A 57 -8.25 32.12 -3.11
CA ASN A 57 -8.50 31.65 -1.75
C ASN A 57 -8.91 30.17 -1.78
N ALA A 58 -7.97 29.29 -1.39
CA ALA A 58 -8.18 27.84 -1.31
C ALA A 58 -9.39 27.44 -0.46
N TYR A 59 -9.66 28.16 0.63
CA TYR A 59 -10.84 27.93 1.46
C TYR A 59 -12.13 28.27 0.70
N ALA A 60 -12.17 29.39 -0.04
CA ALA A 60 -13.33 29.76 -0.83
C ALA A 60 -13.59 28.76 -1.96
N ALA A 61 -12.54 28.33 -2.68
CA ALA A 61 -12.63 27.28 -3.69
C ALA A 61 -13.18 25.97 -3.11
N SER A 62 -12.61 25.51 -1.98
CA SER A 62 -13.03 24.27 -1.31
C SER A 62 -14.48 24.36 -0.79
N SER A 63 -14.87 25.51 -0.25
CA SER A 63 -16.24 25.77 0.25
C SER A 63 -17.28 25.71 -0.87
N ARG A 64 -17.01 26.38 -1.99
CA ARG A 64 -17.91 26.37 -3.17
C ARG A 64 -18.06 24.96 -3.72
N MET A 65 -16.96 24.23 -3.85
CA MET A 65 -16.98 22.83 -4.30
C MET A 65 -17.74 21.92 -3.32
N LEU A 66 -17.59 22.13 -2.00
CA LEU A 66 -18.35 21.39 -0.99
C LEU A 66 -19.87 21.59 -1.14
N LEU A 67 -20.34 22.81 -1.44
CA LEU A 67 -21.76 23.07 -1.63
C LEU A 67 -22.31 22.31 -2.85
N VAL A 68 -21.61 22.37 -3.99
CA VAL A 68 -22.00 21.62 -5.20
C VAL A 68 -22.01 20.12 -4.92
N HIS A 69 -20.91 19.60 -4.40
CA HIS A 69 -20.78 18.20 -4.00
C HIS A 69 -21.95 17.75 -3.11
N SER A 70 -22.25 18.54 -2.08
CA SER A 70 -23.32 18.20 -1.12
C SER A 70 -24.69 18.15 -1.78
N ALA A 71 -24.97 19.04 -2.74
CA ALA A 71 -26.18 18.99 -3.55
C ALA A 71 -26.24 17.74 -4.42
N LEU A 72 -25.15 17.42 -5.13
CA LEU A 72 -25.08 16.28 -6.05
C LEU A 72 -25.23 14.93 -5.32
N CYS A 73 -24.70 14.78 -4.11
CA CYS A 73 -24.90 13.59 -3.29
C CYS A 73 -26.39 13.30 -3.01
N GLN A 74 -27.26 14.31 -2.95
CA GLN A 74 -28.70 14.12 -2.76
C GLN A 74 -29.44 13.73 -4.05
N LEU A 75 -28.87 14.08 -5.21
CA LEU A 75 -29.42 13.66 -6.50
C LEU A 75 -29.22 12.16 -6.74
N LYS A 76 -28.26 11.53 -6.05
CA LYS A 76 -27.90 10.11 -6.21
C LYS A 76 -27.58 9.83 -7.70
N TRP A 77 -27.99 8.67 -8.21
CA TRP A 77 -27.77 8.26 -9.61
C TRP A 77 -28.43 9.20 -10.65
N ARG A 78 -29.40 10.03 -10.24
CA ARG A 78 -30.09 10.98 -11.14
C ARG A 78 -29.20 12.15 -11.55
N GLY A 79 -28.08 12.37 -10.84
CA GLY A 79 -27.17 13.49 -11.04
C GLY A 79 -25.93 13.16 -11.88
N VAL A 80 -25.88 12.03 -12.60
CA VAL A 80 -24.68 11.57 -13.32
C VAL A 80 -24.11 12.62 -14.29
N GLU A 81 -24.97 13.32 -15.04
CA GLU A 81 -24.51 14.40 -15.94
C GLU A 81 -23.79 15.53 -15.20
N LEU A 82 -24.28 15.87 -14.01
CA LEU A 82 -23.70 16.92 -13.18
C LEU A 82 -22.40 16.46 -12.53
N TRP A 83 -22.30 15.17 -12.17
CA TRP A 83 -21.03 14.59 -11.71
C TRP A 83 -19.98 14.61 -12.81
N ASN A 84 -20.32 14.24 -14.05
CA ASN A 84 -19.41 14.37 -15.20
C ASN A 84 -18.96 15.82 -15.39
N LYS A 85 -19.89 16.79 -15.35
CA LYS A 85 -19.55 18.22 -15.41
C LYS A 85 -18.56 18.62 -14.32
N LEU A 86 -18.79 18.20 -13.06
CA LEU A 86 -17.91 18.54 -11.95
C LEU A 86 -16.53 17.89 -12.10
N VAL A 87 -16.46 16.62 -12.52
CA VAL A 87 -15.20 15.92 -12.82
C VAL A 87 -14.40 16.64 -13.90
N ASP A 88 -15.05 17.05 -14.99
CA ASP A 88 -14.40 17.79 -16.08
C ASP A 88 -13.81 19.12 -15.59
N MET A 89 -14.51 19.83 -14.71
CA MET A 89 -14.00 21.05 -14.08
C MET A 89 -12.80 20.79 -13.16
N MET A 90 -12.72 19.61 -12.53
CA MET A 90 -11.63 19.25 -11.61
C MET A 90 -10.36 18.76 -12.33
N LYS A 91 -10.41 18.41 -13.62
CA LYS A 91 -9.24 17.94 -14.39
C LYS A 91 -8.07 18.94 -14.35
N GLY A 92 -8.36 20.24 -14.44
CA GLY A 92 -7.33 21.29 -14.37
C GLY A 92 -6.82 21.57 -12.95
N SER A 93 -7.42 20.97 -11.94
CA SER A 93 -7.15 21.24 -10.53
C SER A 93 -6.79 19.98 -9.73
N LEU A 94 -6.39 18.89 -10.39
CA LEU A 94 -6.03 17.62 -9.75
C LEU A 94 -4.82 17.74 -8.80
N VAL A 95 -3.89 18.64 -9.10
CA VAL A 95 -2.71 18.91 -8.28
C VAL A 95 -2.91 20.20 -7.51
N GLN A 96 -3.07 20.10 -6.19
CA GLN A 96 -3.32 21.25 -5.31
C GLN A 96 -2.26 21.34 -4.20
N PRO A 97 -1.62 22.51 -4.02
CA PRO A 97 -0.67 22.72 -2.93
C PRO A 97 -1.38 22.77 -1.57
N PHE A 98 -2.61 23.29 -1.53
CA PHE A 98 -3.40 23.41 -0.31
C PHE A 98 -4.10 22.09 0.03
N ALA A 99 -3.82 21.56 1.23
CA ALA A 99 -4.35 20.27 1.67
C ALA A 99 -5.88 20.21 1.68
N ASN A 100 -6.54 21.24 2.22
CA ASN A 100 -8.01 21.32 2.29
C ASN A 100 -8.70 21.30 0.92
N LEU A 101 -8.07 21.87 -0.11
CA LEU A 101 -8.61 21.87 -1.47
C LEU A 101 -8.31 20.54 -2.16
N ARG A 102 -7.09 20.00 -2.00
CA ARG A 102 -6.69 18.68 -2.49
C ARG A 102 -7.64 17.59 -1.99
N ASP A 103 -7.89 17.56 -0.69
CA ASP A 103 -8.78 16.57 -0.07
C ASP A 103 -10.23 16.76 -0.52
N ARG A 104 -10.67 18.01 -0.75
CA ARG A 104 -12.00 18.27 -1.31
C ARG A 104 -12.14 17.72 -2.73
N VAL A 105 -11.12 17.87 -3.57
CA VAL A 105 -11.10 17.30 -4.93
C VAL A 105 -11.17 15.78 -4.85
N ALA A 106 -10.30 15.16 -4.03
CA ALA A 106 -10.27 13.71 -3.84
C ALA A 106 -11.61 13.13 -3.34
N ILE A 107 -12.23 13.75 -2.34
CA ILE A 107 -13.55 13.35 -1.82
C ILE A 107 -14.62 13.49 -2.91
N SER A 108 -14.56 14.55 -3.73
CA SER A 108 -15.53 14.78 -4.79
C SER A 108 -15.39 13.78 -5.94
N LEU A 109 -14.17 13.44 -6.31
CA LEU A 109 -13.90 12.37 -7.28
C LEU A 109 -14.38 11.02 -6.75
N SER A 110 -14.11 10.69 -5.48
CA SER A 110 -14.58 9.46 -4.83
C SER A 110 -16.10 9.31 -4.88
N SER A 111 -16.84 10.39 -4.55
CA SER A 111 -18.30 10.36 -4.61
C SER A 111 -18.84 10.35 -6.05
N ALA A 112 -18.12 10.96 -7.00
CA ALA A 112 -18.49 10.91 -8.42
C ALA A 112 -18.40 9.49 -8.99
N THR A 113 -17.44 8.69 -8.53
CA THR A 113 -17.23 7.30 -8.94
C THR A 113 -18.05 6.29 -8.13
N TRP A 114 -18.93 6.72 -7.23
CA TRP A 114 -19.71 5.82 -6.36
C TRP A 114 -20.56 4.80 -7.14
N TYR A 115 -21.02 5.17 -8.34
CA TYR A 115 -21.85 4.32 -9.19
C TYR A 115 -21.06 3.46 -10.20
N ASP A 116 -19.73 3.47 -10.12
CA ASP A 116 -18.87 2.53 -10.84
C ASP A 116 -18.89 1.17 -10.14
N LEU A 117 -20.00 0.44 -10.33
CA LEU A 117 -20.26 -0.86 -9.70
C LEU A 117 -20.40 -1.93 -10.78
N PRO A 118 -19.69 -3.07 -10.71
CA PRO A 118 -19.79 -4.13 -11.72
C PRO A 118 -21.20 -4.69 -11.89
N ALA A 119 -21.98 -4.70 -10.80
CA ALA A 119 -23.37 -5.15 -10.81
C ALA A 119 -24.34 -4.20 -11.56
N VAL A 120 -23.90 -2.97 -11.86
CA VAL A 120 -24.72 -1.96 -12.54
C VAL A 120 -24.31 -1.90 -14.01
N SER A 121 -25.12 -2.53 -14.87
CA SER A 121 -24.92 -2.44 -16.32
C SER A 121 -25.26 -1.03 -16.81
N VAL A 122 -24.32 -0.42 -17.54
CA VAL A 122 -24.52 0.88 -18.21
C VAL A 122 -24.77 0.59 -19.69
N ASP A 123 -25.92 1.02 -20.21
CA ASP A 123 -26.25 0.90 -21.62
C ASP A 123 -25.19 1.64 -22.47
N PRO A 124 -24.43 0.93 -23.33
CA PRO A 124 -23.39 1.54 -24.16
C PRO A 124 -23.90 2.60 -25.15
N SER A 125 -25.20 2.59 -25.48
CA SER A 125 -25.81 3.58 -26.36
C SER A 125 -26.03 4.94 -25.69
N LEU A 126 -25.96 5.01 -24.35
CA LEU A 126 -26.09 6.27 -23.64
C LEU A 126 -24.94 7.21 -23.99
N PRO A 127 -25.23 8.52 -24.22
CA PRO A 127 -24.19 9.52 -24.36
C PRO A 127 -23.19 9.48 -23.19
N LYS A 128 -21.89 9.67 -23.45
CA LYS A 128 -20.83 9.62 -22.41
C LYS A 128 -21.14 10.48 -21.17
N ARG A 129 -21.74 11.65 -21.35
CA ARG A 129 -22.14 12.55 -20.25
C ARG A 129 -23.17 11.94 -19.28
N LEU A 130 -23.92 10.92 -19.72
CA LEU A 130 -24.91 10.19 -18.91
C LEU A 130 -24.38 8.86 -18.37
N GLN A 131 -23.14 8.50 -18.71
CA GLN A 131 -22.47 7.34 -18.15
C GLN A 131 -21.76 7.76 -16.85
N PRO A 132 -21.83 6.96 -15.77
CA PRO A 132 -21.18 7.32 -14.51
C PRO A 132 -19.66 7.41 -14.69
N PRO A 133 -18.99 8.39 -14.06
CA PRO A 133 -17.53 8.44 -14.00
C PRO A 133 -16.96 7.15 -13.42
N ARG A 134 -15.91 6.60 -14.04
CA ARG A 134 -15.27 5.35 -13.60
C ARG A 134 -14.00 5.61 -12.81
N ILE A 135 -13.71 4.75 -11.84
CA ILE A 135 -12.47 4.78 -11.05
C ILE A 135 -11.27 4.67 -12.00
N ALA A 136 -11.33 3.79 -13.00
CA ALA A 136 -10.28 3.62 -13.99
C ALA A 136 -9.98 4.92 -14.76
N ASP A 137 -11.02 5.66 -15.16
CA ASP A 137 -10.86 6.93 -15.88
C ASP A 137 -10.22 7.99 -14.98
N ILE A 138 -10.64 8.09 -13.72
CA ILE A 138 -10.04 9.03 -12.76
C ILE A 138 -8.58 8.64 -12.45
N SER A 139 -8.29 7.36 -12.24
CA SER A 139 -6.93 6.86 -12.04
C SER A 139 -6.02 7.18 -13.23
N ALA A 140 -6.53 7.10 -14.46
CA ALA A 140 -5.77 7.43 -15.66
C ALA A 140 -5.36 8.92 -15.69
N LEU A 141 -6.19 9.83 -15.19
CA LEU A 141 -5.85 11.26 -15.12
C LEU A 141 -4.61 11.53 -14.25
N TYR A 142 -4.37 10.71 -13.23
CA TYR A 142 -3.20 10.84 -12.36
C TYR A 142 -1.96 10.13 -12.91
N LYS A 143 -2.12 9.14 -13.79
CA LYS A 143 -1.05 8.25 -14.25
C LYS A 143 0.11 9.03 -14.87
N ASP A 144 -0.19 9.96 -15.76
CA ASP A 144 0.81 10.78 -16.46
C ASP A 144 1.53 11.77 -15.52
N LEU A 145 0.85 12.18 -14.45
CA LEU A 145 1.35 13.14 -13.46
C LEU A 145 2.24 12.50 -12.39
N LEU A 146 2.38 11.17 -12.39
CA LEU A 146 3.18 10.39 -11.44
C LEU A 146 4.53 9.95 -12.02
N GLY A 147 4.90 10.37 -13.22
CA GLY A 147 6.11 9.91 -13.93
C GLY A 147 7.38 9.92 -13.07
N THR A 148 7.72 11.07 -12.46
CA THR A 148 8.88 11.18 -11.58
C THR A 148 8.80 10.29 -10.34
N CYS A 149 7.59 10.08 -9.79
CA CYS A 149 7.42 9.16 -8.68
C CYS A 149 7.73 7.71 -9.09
N TRP A 150 7.30 7.30 -10.29
CA TRP A 150 7.59 5.98 -10.84
C TRP A 150 9.07 5.76 -11.13
N GLU A 151 9.77 6.78 -11.61
CA GLU A 151 11.23 6.75 -11.81
C GLU A 151 11.98 6.52 -10.49
N GLU A 152 11.51 7.10 -9.37
CA GLU A 152 12.11 6.90 -8.05
C GLU A 152 11.99 5.45 -7.55
N VAL A 153 10.92 4.71 -7.91
CA VAL A 153 10.70 3.33 -7.44
C VAL A 153 11.72 2.33 -8.03
N ARG A 154 12.18 2.56 -9.27
CA ARG A 154 13.15 1.68 -9.99
C ARG A 154 12.70 0.22 -10.11
N LEU A 155 11.49 -0.01 -10.62
CA LEU A 155 11.02 -1.37 -10.96
C LEU A 155 11.57 -1.80 -12.33
N VAL A 156 11.93 -3.09 -12.46
CA VAL A 156 12.14 -3.72 -13.77
C VAL A 156 10.76 -4.04 -14.35
N ARG A 157 10.46 -3.56 -15.55
CA ARG A 157 9.20 -3.88 -16.25
C ARG A 157 9.46 -5.04 -17.21
N ASP A 158 8.47 -5.92 -17.41
CA ASP A 158 8.60 -7.13 -18.25
C ASP A 158 9.08 -6.84 -19.69
N VAL A 159 8.91 -5.60 -20.18
CA VAL A 159 9.40 -5.14 -21.49
C VAL A 159 10.93 -5.06 -21.55
N ASP A 160 11.62 -4.87 -20.42
CA ASP A 160 13.08 -4.76 -20.35
C ASP A 160 13.79 -6.13 -20.43
N SER A 161 13.03 -7.24 -20.37
CA SER A 161 13.58 -8.61 -20.41
C SER A 161 13.75 -9.16 -21.84
N PHE A 162 13.26 -8.46 -22.87
CA PHE A 162 13.39 -8.88 -24.27
C PHE A 162 14.53 -8.19 -25.05
N ASN A 163 15.24 -7.24 -24.44
CA ASN A 163 16.28 -6.44 -25.11
C ASN A 163 17.63 -6.42 -24.37
N CYS A 164 18.06 -7.55 -23.83
CA CYS A 164 19.46 -7.75 -23.41
C CYS A 164 20.04 -9.03 -24.03
N VAL A 165 20.06 -9.08 -25.36
CA VAL A 165 21.06 -9.86 -26.10
C VAL A 165 22.18 -8.88 -26.47
N ASN A 166 23.38 -9.19 -26.00
CA ASN A 166 24.70 -8.62 -26.32
C ASN A 166 25.02 -7.22 -25.76
N GLY A 167 25.72 -7.24 -24.62
CA GLY A 167 26.41 -6.08 -24.08
C GLY A 167 27.17 -6.43 -22.79
N SER A 168 28.17 -7.30 -22.89
CA SER A 168 29.13 -7.54 -21.82
C SER A 168 29.83 -6.23 -21.44
N VAL A 169 29.59 -5.71 -20.23
CA VAL A 169 30.44 -4.67 -19.64
C VAL A 169 31.35 -5.36 -18.61
N PRO A 170 32.68 -5.36 -18.82
CA PRO A 170 33.62 -5.94 -17.87
C PRO A 170 33.83 -5.01 -16.67
N ILE A 171 33.92 -5.63 -15.50
CA ILE A 171 34.39 -5.02 -14.26
C ILE A 171 35.93 -4.95 -14.33
N ASN A 172 36.49 -3.74 -14.34
CA ASN A 172 37.84 -3.33 -13.92
C ASN A 172 37.77 -1.79 -13.80
N GLY A 173 38.06 -1.14 -12.67
CA GLY A 173 39.38 -1.03 -12.07
C GLY A 173 39.92 0.38 -12.35
N LEU A 174 39.97 1.21 -11.31
CA LEU A 174 40.57 2.56 -11.10
C LEU A 174 41.17 3.39 -12.26
N ASP A 175 40.95 4.71 -12.07
CA ASP A 175 41.70 5.90 -12.51
C ASP A 175 41.46 6.49 -13.90
N GLY A 176 41.01 7.75 -13.90
CA GLY A 176 40.90 8.60 -15.09
C GLY A 176 39.79 9.64 -14.98
N GLU A 177 40.05 10.75 -14.29
CA GLU A 177 39.20 11.94 -14.31
C GLU A 177 38.90 12.39 -15.75
N THR A 178 37.62 12.57 -16.08
CA THR A 178 37.21 13.54 -17.10
C THR A 178 35.86 14.13 -16.72
N MET A 179 35.92 15.33 -16.14
CA MET A 179 34.77 16.18 -15.86
C MET A 179 34.08 16.62 -17.16
N THR A 180 32.79 16.31 -17.29
CA THR A 180 31.78 17.00 -18.12
C THR A 180 30.41 16.57 -17.53
N HIS A 181 29.38 17.37 -17.23
CA HIS A 181 28.96 18.72 -17.58
C HIS A 181 28.22 19.36 -16.40
N SER A 182 28.40 20.66 -16.21
CA SER A 182 27.60 21.52 -15.35
C SER A 182 26.14 21.56 -15.81
N ALA A 183 25.22 20.96 -15.04
CA ALA A 183 23.79 21.22 -15.20
C ALA A 183 23.51 22.70 -14.89
N SER A 184 22.80 23.40 -15.79
CA SER A 184 22.43 24.81 -15.54
C SER A 184 21.48 24.90 -14.35
N SER A 185 21.56 25.98 -13.56
CA SER A 185 20.69 26.22 -12.41
C SER A 185 19.19 26.17 -12.76
N ALA A 186 18.83 26.61 -13.96
CA ALA A 186 17.47 26.53 -14.50
C ALA A 186 16.99 25.07 -14.69
N SER A 187 17.84 24.19 -15.24
CA SER A 187 17.50 22.77 -15.43
C SER A 187 17.35 22.00 -14.11
N LEU A 188 18.08 22.42 -13.07
CA LEU A 188 17.97 21.85 -11.73
C LEU A 188 16.69 22.32 -11.01
N ALA A 189 16.32 23.60 -11.18
CA ALA A 189 15.08 24.14 -10.64
C ALA A 189 13.84 23.48 -11.27
N GLU A 190 13.82 23.31 -12.59
CA GLU A 190 12.72 22.67 -13.33
C GLU A 190 12.51 21.20 -12.92
N LYS A 191 13.61 20.44 -12.74
CA LYS A 191 13.55 19.07 -12.21
C LYS A 191 13.02 19.02 -10.77
N SER A 192 13.43 19.98 -9.94
CA SER A 192 12.94 20.09 -8.55
C SER A 192 11.43 20.38 -8.50
N ASP A 193 10.95 21.29 -9.34
CA ASP A 193 9.53 21.64 -9.41
C ASP A 193 8.67 20.48 -9.93
N THR A 194 9.14 19.77 -10.96
CA THR A 194 8.48 18.57 -11.49
C THR A 194 8.35 17.49 -10.41
N LYS A 195 9.42 17.25 -9.63
CA LYS A 195 9.41 16.30 -8.51
C LYS A 195 8.43 16.72 -7.41
N LYS A 196 8.39 18.01 -7.06
CA LYS A 196 7.44 18.55 -6.08
C LYS A 196 6.00 18.35 -6.56
N GLN A 197 5.73 18.60 -7.84
CA GLN A 197 4.41 18.42 -8.44
C GLN A 197 3.98 16.94 -8.43
N ALA A 198 4.86 16.02 -8.82
CA ALA A 198 4.58 14.58 -8.77
C ALA A 198 4.27 14.08 -7.35
N ARG A 199 4.99 14.58 -6.33
CA ARG A 199 4.70 14.26 -4.92
C ARG A 199 3.36 14.82 -4.45
N LEU A 200 2.98 16.03 -4.88
CA LEU A 200 1.63 16.57 -4.62
C LEU A 200 0.54 15.76 -5.31
N THR A 201 0.77 15.32 -6.56
CA THR A 201 -0.10 14.38 -7.27
C THR A 201 -0.27 13.10 -6.47
N LEU A 202 0.83 12.51 -5.97
CA LEU A 202 0.77 11.30 -5.15
C LEU A 202 -0.06 11.50 -3.88
N ARG A 203 0.06 12.63 -3.19
CA ARG A 203 -0.81 12.95 -2.04
C ARG A 203 -2.30 13.01 -2.44
N ALA A 204 -2.61 13.56 -3.61
CA ALA A 204 -3.98 13.60 -4.12
C ALA A 204 -4.51 12.20 -4.43
N VAL A 205 -3.69 11.34 -5.04
CA VAL A 205 -4.00 9.93 -5.32
C VAL A 205 -4.21 9.14 -4.04
N ILE A 206 -3.34 9.30 -3.04
CA ILE A 206 -3.48 8.66 -1.72
C ILE A 206 -4.83 9.04 -1.10
N SER A 207 -5.19 10.33 -1.12
CA SER A 207 -6.47 10.83 -0.62
C SER A 207 -7.66 10.28 -1.41
N PHE A 208 -7.56 10.21 -2.75
CA PHE A 208 -8.61 9.66 -3.61
C PHE A 208 -8.86 8.17 -3.34
N VAL A 209 -7.80 7.36 -3.29
CA VAL A 209 -7.87 5.92 -2.99
C VAL A 209 -8.44 5.69 -1.60
N PHE A 210 -7.94 6.42 -0.58
CA PHE A 210 -8.43 6.33 0.79
C PHE A 210 -9.94 6.56 0.87
N ASN A 211 -10.43 7.64 0.26
CA ASN A 211 -11.86 7.98 0.30
C ASN A 211 -12.69 6.98 -0.50
N THR A 212 -12.21 6.56 -1.68
CA THR A 212 -12.91 5.58 -2.52
C THR A 212 -13.05 4.25 -1.82
N CYS A 213 -12.00 3.74 -1.18
CA CYS A 213 -12.06 2.46 -0.46
C CYS A 213 -12.93 2.50 0.80
N ASN A 214 -13.02 3.63 1.50
CA ASN A 214 -13.95 3.79 2.64
C ASN A 214 -15.43 3.83 2.23
N GLN A 215 -15.68 4.00 0.95
CA GLN A 215 -16.99 4.23 0.35
C GLN A 215 -17.40 3.10 -0.60
N SER A 216 -16.44 2.28 -1.04
CA SER A 216 -16.65 1.23 -2.04
C SER A 216 -17.57 0.13 -1.51
N LEU A 217 -18.47 -0.33 -2.38
CA LEU A 217 -19.28 -1.53 -2.19
C LEU A 217 -18.70 -2.75 -2.90
N ASP A 218 -17.53 -2.60 -3.53
CA ASP A 218 -16.93 -3.60 -4.41
C ASP A 218 -15.44 -3.83 -4.06
N ALA A 219 -14.87 -4.86 -4.68
CA ALA A 219 -13.47 -5.24 -4.57
C ALA A 219 -12.50 -4.11 -4.92
N TYR A 220 -11.28 -4.21 -4.41
CA TYR A 220 -10.21 -3.26 -4.67
C TYR A 220 -9.90 -3.20 -6.19
N PRO A 221 -10.04 -2.04 -6.85
CA PRO A 221 -9.93 -1.92 -8.30
C PRO A 221 -8.53 -2.22 -8.85
N PRO A 222 -8.42 -2.78 -10.08
CA PRO A 222 -7.13 -3.00 -10.75
C PRO A 222 -6.26 -1.76 -10.85
N SER A 223 -6.84 -0.59 -11.13
CA SER A 223 -6.10 0.67 -11.22
C SER A 223 -5.45 1.09 -9.90
N PHE A 224 -5.98 0.65 -8.76
CA PHE A 224 -5.37 0.86 -7.46
C PHE A 224 -4.32 -0.19 -7.13
N ILE A 225 -4.51 -1.44 -7.60
CA ILE A 225 -3.51 -2.51 -7.51
C ILE A 225 -2.22 -2.11 -8.26
N GLU A 226 -2.34 -1.46 -9.42
CA GLU A 226 -1.19 -0.92 -10.16
C GLU A 226 -0.33 0.03 -9.32
N LEU A 227 -0.90 0.71 -8.31
CA LEU A 227 -0.18 1.65 -7.47
C LEU A 227 0.64 0.98 -6.36
N LEU A 228 0.45 -0.34 -6.09
CA LEU A 228 1.12 -1.11 -5.02
C LEU A 228 2.62 -0.76 -4.80
N PRO A 229 3.45 -0.66 -5.86
CA PRO A 229 4.86 -0.32 -5.71
C PRO A 229 5.12 1.10 -5.18
N LEU A 230 4.30 2.08 -5.56
CA LEU A 230 4.41 3.45 -5.05
C LEU A 230 4.15 3.48 -3.55
N TRP A 231 3.14 2.77 -3.05
CA TRP A 231 2.87 2.76 -1.61
C TRP A 231 4.01 2.13 -0.83
N CYS A 232 4.58 1.03 -1.35
CA CYS A 232 5.73 0.36 -0.72
C CYS A 232 6.95 1.28 -0.62
N TYR A 233 7.23 2.06 -1.67
CA TYR A 233 8.35 2.99 -1.69
C TYR A 233 8.10 4.20 -0.78
N TYR A 234 6.99 4.91 -0.98
CA TYR A 234 6.73 6.16 -0.29
C TYR A 234 6.29 6.00 1.17
N SER A 235 5.86 4.81 1.62
CA SER A 235 5.70 4.54 3.05
C SER A 235 7.01 4.65 3.86
N ASN A 236 8.15 4.68 3.16
CA ASN A 236 9.47 4.80 3.73
C ASN A 236 10.21 6.08 3.29
N ASP A 237 9.51 7.02 2.65
CA ASP A 237 10.13 8.23 2.13
C ASP A 237 10.85 9.03 3.22
N VAL A 238 12.02 9.58 2.88
CA VAL A 238 12.88 10.35 3.80
C VAL A 238 12.84 11.84 3.48
N GLY A 239 12.33 12.23 2.31
CA GLY A 239 12.31 13.62 1.84
C GLY A 239 11.06 14.39 2.24
N ASP A 240 9.97 13.69 2.55
CA ASP A 240 8.65 14.25 2.83
C ASP A 240 7.94 13.42 3.92
N GLU A 241 8.04 13.86 5.17
CA GLU A 241 7.49 13.18 6.34
C GLU A 241 5.95 13.10 6.31
N GLU A 242 5.28 14.11 5.78
CA GLU A 242 3.82 14.12 5.67
C GLU A 242 3.36 13.06 4.66
N LEU A 243 4.00 13.02 3.48
CA LEU A 243 3.75 12.00 2.46
C LEU A 243 4.02 10.58 3.00
N GLN A 244 5.14 10.42 3.72
CA GLN A 244 5.48 9.15 4.35
C GLN A 244 4.39 8.71 5.34
N LYS A 245 3.93 9.62 6.22
CA LYS A 245 2.89 9.33 7.22
C LYS A 245 1.58 8.91 6.57
N ILE A 246 1.08 9.67 5.59
CA ILE A 246 -0.19 9.33 4.92
C ILE A 246 -0.10 8.01 4.15
N CYS A 247 1.04 7.74 3.51
CA CYS A 247 1.27 6.53 2.75
C CYS A 247 1.38 5.30 3.66
N CYS A 248 2.13 5.43 4.76
CA CYS A 248 2.24 4.39 5.79
C CYS A 248 0.87 4.10 6.42
N SER A 249 0.08 5.14 6.70
CA SER A 249 -1.29 4.97 7.19
C SER A 249 -2.14 4.17 6.21
N LEU A 250 -2.10 4.49 4.90
CA LEU A 250 -2.86 3.69 3.93
C LEU A 250 -2.41 2.22 3.94
N CYS A 251 -1.11 1.96 3.93
CA CYS A 251 -0.57 0.60 3.92
C CYS A 251 -0.98 -0.22 5.16
N ILE A 252 -1.17 0.41 6.32
CA ILE A 252 -1.54 -0.28 7.56
C ILE A 252 -3.06 -0.42 7.67
N THR A 253 -3.80 0.68 7.59
CA THR A 253 -5.23 0.67 7.95
C THR A 253 -6.14 0.22 6.81
N HIS A 254 -5.81 0.57 5.56
CA HIS A 254 -6.68 0.26 4.42
C HIS A 254 -6.40 -1.10 3.82
N ILE A 255 -5.13 -1.41 3.58
CA ILE A 255 -4.75 -2.65 2.89
C ILE A 255 -5.16 -3.89 3.68
N GLU A 256 -5.25 -3.81 5.01
CA GLU A 256 -5.79 -4.89 5.83
C GLU A 256 -7.31 -5.06 5.68
N ALA A 257 -8.05 -3.99 5.42
CA ALA A 257 -9.51 -3.96 5.41
C ALA A 257 -10.14 -4.12 4.01
N ILE A 258 -9.35 -4.14 2.93
CA ILE A 258 -9.87 -4.26 1.57
C ILE A 258 -10.15 -5.71 1.17
N TYR A 259 -11.20 -5.89 0.36
CA TYR A 259 -11.50 -7.13 -0.32
C TYR A 259 -10.80 -7.19 -1.69
N ILE A 260 -10.15 -8.30 -2.00
CA ILE A 260 -9.57 -8.60 -3.32
C ILE A 260 -10.44 -9.68 -3.97
N SER A 261 -10.95 -9.42 -5.18
CA SER A 261 -11.71 -10.43 -5.93
C SER A 261 -10.79 -11.55 -6.45
N PRO A 262 -11.31 -12.76 -6.69
CA PRO A 262 -10.54 -13.83 -7.33
C PRO A 262 -9.93 -13.44 -8.68
N GLU A 263 -10.61 -12.60 -9.44
CA GLU A 263 -10.14 -12.07 -10.74
C GLU A 263 -8.92 -11.15 -10.58
N ASN A 264 -8.87 -10.38 -9.50
CA ASN A 264 -7.80 -9.42 -9.24
C ASN A 264 -6.61 -10.02 -8.49
N ALA A 265 -6.77 -11.18 -7.84
CA ALA A 265 -5.73 -11.82 -7.05
C ALA A 265 -4.43 -12.14 -7.84
N PRO A 266 -4.48 -12.64 -9.09
CA PRO A 266 -3.27 -12.87 -9.90
C PRO A 266 -2.47 -11.59 -10.12
N GLU A 267 -3.13 -10.45 -10.35
CA GLU A 267 -2.45 -9.18 -10.57
C GLU A 267 -1.79 -8.66 -9.29
N VAL A 268 -2.42 -8.84 -8.12
CA VAL A 268 -1.79 -8.52 -6.82
C VAL A 268 -0.50 -9.32 -6.63
N ILE A 269 -0.52 -10.62 -6.96
CA ILE A 269 0.65 -11.50 -6.86
C ILE A 269 1.74 -11.03 -7.82
N ARG A 270 1.38 -10.73 -9.07
CA ARG A 270 2.31 -10.22 -10.09
C ARG A 270 3.01 -8.94 -9.62
N GLN A 271 2.27 -8.00 -9.03
CA GLN A 271 2.85 -6.77 -8.48
C GLN A 271 3.86 -7.05 -7.36
N PHE A 272 3.54 -7.95 -6.42
CA PHE A 272 4.48 -8.31 -5.36
C PHE A 272 5.71 -9.04 -5.89
N GLN A 273 5.55 -9.96 -6.85
CA GLN A 273 6.67 -10.61 -7.52
C GLN A 273 7.59 -9.58 -8.17
N GLN A 274 7.02 -8.63 -8.91
CA GLN A 274 7.77 -7.57 -9.58
C GLN A 274 8.54 -6.67 -8.60
N ILE A 275 7.92 -6.25 -7.50
CA ILE A 275 8.58 -5.42 -6.48
C ILE A 275 9.77 -6.18 -5.86
N LEU A 276 9.57 -7.45 -5.52
CA LEU A 276 10.55 -8.25 -4.78
C LEU A 276 11.70 -8.75 -5.67
N SER A 277 11.46 -8.99 -6.95
CA SER A 277 12.49 -9.35 -7.93
C SER A 277 13.28 -8.15 -8.44
N SER A 278 12.70 -6.95 -8.43
CA SER A 278 13.37 -5.73 -8.90
C SER A 278 14.56 -5.33 -8.01
N PRO A 279 15.60 -4.67 -8.57
CA PRO A 279 16.68 -4.03 -7.81
C PRO A 279 16.21 -2.69 -7.21
N CYS A 280 14.95 -2.65 -6.73
CA CYS A 280 14.37 -1.47 -6.09
C CYS A 280 14.92 -1.31 -4.67
N TRP A 281 14.56 -0.20 -4.03
CA TRP A 281 15.01 0.07 -2.68
C TRP A 281 14.55 -1.00 -1.68
N TRP A 282 15.47 -1.53 -0.87
CA TRP A 282 15.16 -2.64 0.04
C TRP A 282 14.03 -2.34 1.04
N LYS A 283 13.83 -1.07 1.42
CA LYS A 283 12.70 -0.71 2.30
C LYS A 283 11.35 -0.90 1.62
N SER A 284 11.28 -0.73 0.29
CA SER A 284 10.10 -1.06 -0.51
C SER A 284 9.80 -2.54 -0.46
N LYS A 285 10.82 -3.40 -0.58
CA LYS A 285 10.68 -4.86 -0.43
C LYS A 285 10.17 -5.25 0.97
N VAL A 286 10.71 -4.63 2.02
CA VAL A 286 10.25 -4.84 3.40
C VAL A 286 8.77 -4.41 3.58
N ALA A 287 8.37 -3.28 2.99
CA ALA A 287 6.97 -2.84 3.00
C ALA A 287 6.06 -3.81 2.23
N ALA A 288 6.50 -4.27 1.05
CA ALA A 288 5.79 -5.27 0.25
C ALA A 288 5.57 -6.57 1.01
N LEU A 289 6.59 -7.09 1.71
CA LEU A 289 6.47 -8.29 2.56
C LEU A 289 5.52 -8.08 3.75
N LYS A 290 5.44 -6.86 4.30
CA LYS A 290 4.43 -6.53 5.32
C LYS A 290 3.03 -6.54 4.72
N MET A 291 2.85 -5.97 3.53
CA MET A 291 1.58 -5.84 2.83
C MET A 291 1.02 -7.17 2.35
N ILE A 292 1.83 -8.01 1.69
CA ILE A 292 1.41 -9.35 1.22
C ILE A 292 0.89 -10.19 2.39
N ARG A 293 1.57 -10.15 3.55
CA ARG A 293 1.13 -10.85 4.75
C ARG A 293 -0.26 -10.39 5.22
N MET A 294 -0.51 -9.08 5.22
CA MET A 294 -1.81 -8.51 5.64
C MET A 294 -2.91 -8.88 4.65
N LEU A 295 -2.67 -8.71 3.35
CA LEU A 295 -3.63 -9.03 2.29
C LEU A 295 -3.98 -10.51 2.25
N VAL A 296 -2.98 -11.40 2.34
CA VAL A 296 -3.21 -12.85 2.35
C VAL A 296 -4.00 -13.26 3.57
N PHE A 297 -3.79 -12.63 4.72
CA PHE A 297 -4.57 -12.92 5.92
C PHE A 297 -6.03 -12.48 5.78
N SER A 298 -6.28 -11.22 5.38
CA SER A 298 -7.64 -10.69 5.25
C SER A 298 -8.44 -11.31 4.09
N ASN A 299 -7.76 -11.72 3.02
CA ASN A 299 -8.36 -12.33 1.83
C ASN A 299 -7.97 -13.81 1.68
N ARG A 300 -7.82 -14.51 2.81
CA ARG A 300 -7.34 -15.90 2.89
C ARG A 300 -7.94 -16.85 1.87
N TYR A 301 -9.27 -16.83 1.73
CA TYR A 301 -9.97 -17.79 0.87
C TYR A 301 -9.68 -17.56 -0.61
N VAL A 302 -9.53 -16.29 -1.00
CA VAL A 302 -9.17 -15.90 -2.37
C VAL A 302 -7.73 -16.31 -2.66
N PHE A 303 -6.79 -15.94 -1.78
CA PHE A 303 -5.38 -16.27 -1.96
C PHE A 303 -5.04 -17.74 -1.73
N ARG A 304 -5.96 -18.56 -1.20
CA ARG A 304 -5.75 -20.01 -1.05
C ARG A 304 -5.45 -20.70 -2.39
N LEU A 305 -6.04 -20.23 -3.48
CA LEU A 305 -5.79 -20.74 -4.84
C LEU A 305 -4.41 -20.40 -5.38
N HIS A 306 -3.71 -19.47 -4.73
CA HIS A 306 -2.39 -18.96 -5.10
C HIS A 306 -1.34 -19.23 -4.02
N ARG A 307 -1.59 -20.23 -3.17
CA ARG A 307 -0.72 -20.58 -2.04
C ARG A 307 0.72 -20.80 -2.50
N ASP A 308 0.92 -21.53 -3.61
CA ASP A 308 2.25 -21.89 -4.09
C ASP A 308 3.03 -20.67 -4.60
N ASP A 309 2.37 -19.76 -5.32
CA ASP A 309 2.99 -18.50 -5.79
C ASP A 309 3.44 -17.64 -4.61
N ILE A 310 2.59 -17.49 -3.58
CA ILE A 310 2.92 -16.75 -2.37
C ILE A 310 4.07 -17.43 -1.61
N GLY A 311 4.05 -18.76 -1.54
CA GLY A 311 5.13 -19.54 -0.94
C GLY A 311 6.47 -19.31 -1.65
N MET A 312 6.45 -19.32 -2.98
CA MET A 312 7.63 -19.04 -3.81
C MET A 312 8.16 -17.63 -3.58
N ILE A 313 7.29 -16.63 -3.52
CA ILE A 313 7.66 -15.23 -3.21
C ILE A 313 8.41 -15.14 -1.88
N LEU A 314 7.87 -15.75 -0.83
CA LEU A 314 8.46 -15.68 0.52
C LEU A 314 9.78 -16.44 0.60
N VAL A 315 9.85 -17.64 0.01
CA VAL A 315 11.08 -18.44 -0.01
C VAL A 315 12.19 -17.78 -0.83
N ASN A 316 11.86 -17.15 -1.96
CA ASN A 316 12.84 -16.39 -2.73
C ASN A 316 13.32 -15.16 -1.95
N SER A 317 12.41 -14.49 -1.23
CA SER A 317 12.75 -13.34 -0.39
C SER A 317 13.63 -13.70 0.83
N LEU A 318 13.59 -14.94 1.31
CA LEU A 318 14.55 -15.46 2.31
C LEU A 318 15.99 -15.54 1.78
N ASN A 319 16.18 -15.44 0.46
CA ASN A 319 17.48 -15.44 -0.19
C ASN A 319 17.83 -14.06 -0.80
N ASP A 320 17.11 -13.00 -0.43
CA ASP A 320 17.45 -11.63 -0.86
C ASP A 320 18.80 -11.20 -0.28
N SER A 321 19.56 -10.37 -0.99
CA SER A 321 20.89 -9.90 -0.56
C SER A 321 20.83 -9.08 0.72
N GLN A 322 19.72 -8.39 0.99
CA GLN A 322 19.56 -7.56 2.18
C GLN A 322 19.01 -8.34 3.37
N ILE A 323 19.74 -8.33 4.50
CA ILE A 323 19.36 -9.03 5.74
C ILE A 323 17.95 -8.65 6.20
N LYS A 324 17.61 -7.35 6.18
CA LYS A 324 16.28 -6.86 6.60
C LYS A 324 15.12 -7.38 5.75
N VAL A 325 15.36 -7.68 4.47
CA VAL A 325 14.35 -8.30 3.60
C VAL A 325 14.16 -9.76 4.01
N ARG A 326 15.26 -10.49 4.22
CA ARG A 326 15.21 -11.88 4.70
C ARG A 326 14.49 -12.01 6.03
N GLU A 327 14.84 -11.19 7.03
CA GLU A 327 14.17 -11.14 8.33
C GLU A 327 12.66 -10.89 8.17
N ARG A 328 12.27 -9.96 7.29
CA ARG A 328 10.85 -9.65 7.07
C ARG A 328 10.09 -10.76 6.36
N ALA A 329 10.74 -11.46 5.44
CA ALA A 329 10.17 -12.63 4.78
C ALA A 329 9.94 -13.78 5.79
N ALA A 330 10.88 -13.98 6.71
CA ALA A 330 10.76 -14.97 7.78
C ALA A 330 9.58 -14.68 8.73
N ASP A 331 9.40 -13.43 9.16
CA ASP A 331 8.22 -13.03 9.96
C ASP A 331 6.93 -13.28 9.17
N ALA A 332 6.86 -12.86 7.90
CA ALA A 332 5.68 -13.09 7.06
C ALA A 332 5.35 -14.59 6.92
N LEU A 333 6.36 -15.42 6.65
CA LEU A 333 6.22 -16.88 6.58
C LEU A 333 5.73 -17.46 7.91
N SER A 334 6.31 -17.03 9.04
CA SER A 334 5.92 -17.50 10.36
C SER A 334 4.44 -17.22 10.66
N ARG A 335 3.96 -16.00 10.36
CA ARG A 335 2.55 -15.65 10.57
C ARG A 335 1.60 -16.45 9.67
N LEU A 336 2.01 -16.75 8.44
CA LEU A 336 1.19 -17.52 7.50
C LEU A 336 1.20 -19.02 7.83
N LEU A 337 2.27 -19.56 8.42
CA LEU A 337 2.28 -20.90 9.03
C LEU A 337 1.39 -20.94 10.28
N GLN A 338 1.50 -19.92 11.14
CA GLN A 338 0.72 -19.80 12.38
C GLN A 338 -0.78 -19.78 12.09
N SER A 339 -1.20 -19.02 11.08
CA SER A 339 -2.61 -18.93 10.67
C SER A 339 -3.11 -20.16 9.91
N LYS A 340 -2.24 -21.16 9.67
CA LYS A 340 -2.50 -22.34 8.81
C LYS A 340 -2.82 -21.97 7.36
N PHE A 341 -2.36 -20.80 6.90
CA PHE A 341 -2.38 -20.48 5.49
C PHE A 341 -1.39 -21.40 4.76
N PHE A 342 -0.22 -21.64 5.33
CA PHE A 342 0.68 -22.73 4.96
C PHE A 342 0.64 -23.86 5.99
N GLU A 343 0.96 -25.07 5.53
CA GLU A 343 1.13 -26.23 6.40
C GLU A 343 2.63 -26.47 6.64
N THR A 344 2.97 -26.83 7.87
CA THR A 344 4.33 -27.24 8.22
C THR A 344 4.52 -28.69 7.79
N THR A 345 5.14 -28.89 6.62
CA THR A 345 5.43 -30.22 6.08
C THR A 345 6.88 -30.63 6.37
N PHE A 346 7.14 -31.95 6.36
CA PHE A 346 8.52 -32.46 6.46
C PHE A 346 9.40 -31.95 5.31
N GLU A 347 8.86 -31.88 4.09
CA GLU A 347 9.56 -31.34 2.92
C GLU A 347 10.02 -29.90 3.14
N LEU A 348 9.17 -29.05 3.73
CA LEU A 348 9.53 -27.66 4.03
C LEU A 348 10.65 -27.58 5.08
N ILE A 349 10.59 -28.42 6.12
CA ILE A 349 11.63 -28.52 7.14
C ILE A 349 12.95 -28.97 6.49
N THR A 350 12.92 -30.04 5.69
CA THR A 350 14.12 -30.54 4.98
C THR A 350 14.72 -29.47 4.09
N LYS A 351 13.88 -28.74 3.33
CA LYS A 351 14.34 -27.66 2.44
C LYS A 351 15.11 -26.59 3.21
N PHE A 352 14.57 -26.09 4.33
CA PHE A 352 15.25 -25.08 5.13
C PHE A 352 16.47 -25.63 5.87
N SER A 353 16.42 -26.88 6.34
CA SER A 353 17.58 -27.55 6.94
C SER A 353 18.72 -27.72 5.94
N THR A 354 18.45 -28.12 4.69
CA THR A 354 19.47 -28.19 3.64
C THR A 354 20.06 -26.82 3.35
N ALA A 355 19.21 -25.79 3.22
CA ALA A 355 19.67 -24.42 3.01
C ALA A 355 20.55 -23.92 4.17
N ALA A 356 20.22 -24.24 5.42
CA ALA A 356 20.99 -23.88 6.61
C ALA A 356 22.40 -24.52 6.67
N HIS A 357 22.69 -25.52 5.84
CA HIS A 357 24.03 -26.11 5.70
C HIS A 357 24.75 -25.65 4.43
N SER A 358 24.20 -24.69 3.69
CA SER A 358 24.83 -24.12 2.51
C SER A 358 26.13 -23.40 2.88
N LYS A 359 27.11 -23.42 1.96
CA LYS A 359 28.33 -22.61 2.09
C LYS A 359 28.08 -21.14 1.77
N ASP A 360 27.04 -20.85 1.00
CA ASP A 360 26.62 -19.49 0.71
C ASP A 360 25.93 -18.89 1.94
N LEU A 361 26.43 -17.75 2.42
CA LEU A 361 25.94 -17.13 3.65
C LEU A 361 24.49 -16.68 3.53
N THR A 362 24.06 -16.26 2.34
CA THR A 362 22.69 -15.79 2.11
C THR A 362 21.71 -16.96 2.22
N GLN A 363 22.01 -18.08 1.56
CA GLN A 363 21.23 -19.31 1.65
C GLN A 363 21.26 -19.93 3.05
N LEU A 364 22.43 -19.95 3.70
CA LEU A 364 22.58 -20.41 5.08
C LEU A 364 21.66 -19.62 6.01
N HIS A 365 21.78 -18.29 5.99
CA HIS A 365 20.96 -17.41 6.81
C HIS A 365 19.47 -17.53 6.46
N GLY A 366 19.11 -17.64 5.18
CA GLY A 366 17.74 -17.86 4.72
C GLY A 366 17.15 -19.17 5.23
N GLY A 367 17.94 -20.25 5.23
CA GLY A 367 17.57 -21.55 5.80
C GLY A 367 17.35 -21.48 7.32
N VAL A 368 18.28 -20.86 8.06
CA VAL A 368 18.13 -20.64 9.51
C VAL A 368 16.87 -19.83 9.82
N LEU A 369 16.64 -18.74 9.09
CA LEU A 369 15.42 -17.94 9.23
C LEU A 369 14.13 -18.70 8.88
N GLY A 370 14.17 -19.59 7.88
CA GLY A 370 13.06 -20.46 7.53
C GLY A 370 12.71 -21.44 8.66
N LEU A 371 13.72 -22.07 9.28
CA LEU A 371 13.53 -22.91 10.47
C LEU A 371 13.03 -22.10 11.66
N SER A 372 13.57 -20.89 11.87
CA SER A 372 13.06 -19.95 12.87
C SER A 372 11.59 -19.60 12.65
N ALA A 373 11.18 -19.36 11.41
CA ALA A 373 9.79 -19.06 11.08
C ALA A 373 8.85 -20.22 11.43
N ILE A 374 9.29 -21.47 11.23
CA ILE A 374 8.56 -22.67 11.65
C ILE A 374 8.43 -22.69 13.17
N ILE A 375 9.52 -22.48 13.92
CA ILE A 375 9.48 -22.49 15.39
C ILE A 375 8.53 -21.43 15.93
N LEU A 376 8.67 -20.20 15.46
CA LEU A 376 7.86 -19.07 15.91
C LEU A 376 6.40 -19.15 15.45
N SER A 377 6.07 -20.05 14.53
CA SER A 377 4.68 -20.30 14.13
C SER A 377 3.86 -21.08 15.18
N PHE A 378 4.53 -21.64 16.20
CA PHE A 378 3.92 -22.39 17.30
C PHE A 378 4.20 -21.73 18.66
N PRO A 379 3.70 -20.50 18.95
CA PRO A 379 4.08 -19.77 20.16
C PRO A 379 3.60 -20.39 21.49
N TYR A 380 2.58 -21.25 21.47
CA TYR A 380 1.96 -21.78 22.69
C TYR A 380 1.83 -23.31 22.66
N SER A 381 2.64 -23.98 21.84
CA SER A 381 2.52 -25.42 21.62
C SER A 381 3.84 -26.01 21.12
N VAL A 382 4.17 -27.21 21.57
CA VAL A 382 5.34 -27.95 21.07
C VAL A 382 4.84 -29.21 20.35
N PRO A 383 4.56 -29.16 19.03
CA PRO A 383 4.24 -30.36 18.27
C PRO A 383 5.46 -31.26 18.15
N THR A 384 5.26 -32.54 17.84
CA THR A 384 6.31 -33.58 17.79
C THR A 384 7.47 -33.25 16.85
N LEU A 385 7.25 -32.45 15.81
CA LEU A 385 8.30 -31.99 14.88
C LEU A 385 9.19 -30.89 15.48
N LEU A 386 8.70 -30.12 16.45
CA LEU A 386 9.34 -28.89 16.91
C LEU A 386 10.66 -29.12 17.65
N PRO A 387 10.80 -30.14 18.54
CA PRO A 387 12.06 -30.43 19.21
C PRO A 387 13.25 -30.59 18.27
N GLU A 388 13.09 -31.38 17.20
CA GLU A 388 14.15 -31.62 16.22
C GLU A 388 14.53 -30.36 15.42
N VAL A 389 13.53 -29.56 15.04
CA VAL A 389 13.75 -28.27 14.36
C VAL A 389 14.50 -27.30 15.29
N LEU A 390 14.13 -27.27 16.56
CA LEU A 390 14.79 -26.44 17.58
C LEU A 390 16.24 -26.85 17.78
N MET A 391 16.52 -28.16 17.91
CA MET A 391 17.88 -28.68 18.02
C MET A 391 18.74 -28.36 16.80
N THR A 392 18.14 -28.35 15.61
CA THR A 392 18.84 -27.98 14.38
C THR A 392 19.34 -26.54 14.45
N ILE A 393 18.50 -25.59 14.89
CA ILE A 393 18.92 -24.19 14.99
C ILE A 393 19.89 -23.93 16.17
N CYS A 394 19.76 -24.67 17.27
CA CYS A 394 20.63 -24.53 18.45
C CYS A 394 22.12 -24.73 18.13
N ARG A 395 22.45 -25.53 17.10
CA ARG A 395 23.83 -25.72 16.63
C ARG A 395 24.49 -24.42 16.12
N PHE A 396 23.67 -23.46 15.68
CA PHE A 396 24.13 -22.17 15.19
C PHE A 396 24.12 -21.07 16.27
N ALA A 397 23.76 -21.39 17.52
CA ALA A 397 23.71 -20.43 18.62
C ALA A 397 25.10 -19.86 19.00
N THR A 398 26.17 -20.55 18.61
CA THR A 398 27.57 -20.14 18.78
C THR A 398 28.29 -20.00 17.44
N ASP A 399 27.54 -19.82 16.34
CA ASP A 399 28.12 -19.66 15.00
C ASP A 399 29.08 -18.46 14.95
N LYS A 400 30.15 -18.60 14.15
CA LYS A 400 31.15 -17.54 13.95
C LYS A 400 30.52 -16.31 13.30
N ASN A 401 29.56 -16.51 12.41
CA ASN A 401 28.84 -15.46 11.73
C ASN A 401 27.81 -14.81 12.68
N ALA A 402 27.98 -13.50 12.92
CA ALA A 402 27.11 -12.76 13.82
C ALA A 402 25.65 -12.74 13.36
N THR A 403 25.39 -12.57 12.06
CA THR A 403 24.03 -12.49 11.53
C THR A 403 23.24 -13.77 11.79
N VAL A 404 23.87 -14.93 11.59
CA VAL A 404 23.25 -16.25 11.82
C VAL A 404 23.01 -16.47 13.32
N ARG A 405 24.05 -16.21 14.12
CA ARG A 405 24.01 -16.35 15.58
C ARG A 405 22.91 -15.48 16.20
N ASP A 406 22.79 -14.23 15.75
CA ASP A 406 21.82 -13.29 16.27
C ASP A 406 20.39 -13.69 15.90
N ALA A 407 20.16 -14.18 14.68
CA ALA A 407 18.86 -14.74 14.26
C ALA A 407 18.43 -15.92 15.15
N VAL A 408 19.35 -16.84 15.46
CA VAL A 408 19.08 -17.97 16.37
C VAL A 408 18.78 -17.47 17.78
N LYS A 409 19.60 -16.57 18.33
CA LYS A 409 19.38 -16.01 19.68
C LYS A 409 18.03 -15.30 19.79
N CYS A 410 17.65 -14.50 18.79
CA CYS A 410 16.32 -13.87 18.74
C CYS A 410 15.21 -14.91 18.72
N THR A 411 15.37 -15.99 17.93
CA THR A 411 14.38 -17.08 17.85
C THR A 411 14.21 -17.80 19.18
N LEU A 412 15.32 -18.17 19.83
CA LEU A 412 15.32 -18.85 21.12
C LEU A 412 14.74 -17.97 22.23
N SER A 413 15.05 -16.66 22.20
CA SER A 413 14.49 -15.68 23.13
C SER A 413 12.96 -15.58 23.00
N GLU A 414 12.45 -15.46 21.78
CA GLU A 414 11.00 -15.40 21.53
C GLU A 414 10.29 -16.74 21.84
N PHE A 415 10.92 -17.88 21.55
CA PHE A 415 10.42 -19.20 21.95
C PHE A 415 10.28 -19.28 23.47
N LYS A 416 11.34 -18.95 24.22
CA LYS A 416 11.31 -18.94 25.69
C LYS A 416 10.22 -18.01 26.22
N ARG A 417 10.15 -16.78 25.69
CA ARG A 417 9.16 -15.77 26.11
C ARG A 417 7.72 -16.28 25.96
N THR A 418 7.44 -17.05 24.91
CA THR A 418 6.08 -17.51 24.59
C THR A 418 5.71 -18.83 25.26
N HIS A 419 6.69 -19.66 25.65
CA HIS A 419 6.49 -20.98 26.26
C HIS A 419 6.74 -21.04 27.77
N GLN A 420 7.19 -19.94 28.40
CA GLN A 420 7.57 -19.93 29.82
C GLN A 420 6.40 -20.29 30.77
N ASP A 421 5.19 -19.81 30.49
CA ASP A 421 4.05 -19.95 31.41
C ASP A 421 3.57 -21.41 31.52
N SER A 422 3.68 -22.15 30.41
CA SER A 422 3.28 -23.56 30.30
C SER A 422 4.47 -24.52 30.16
N TRP A 423 5.67 -24.09 30.61
CA TRP A 423 6.90 -24.84 30.38
C TRP A 423 6.86 -26.28 30.92
N ARG A 424 6.21 -26.52 32.06
CA ARG A 424 6.06 -27.86 32.68
C ARG A 424 5.36 -28.88 31.76
N GLU A 425 4.52 -28.41 30.85
CA GLU A 425 3.86 -29.26 29.86
C GLU A 425 4.72 -29.40 28.61
N HIS A 426 5.31 -28.30 28.17
CA HIS A 426 6.14 -28.25 26.97
C HIS A 426 7.44 -29.06 27.11
N GLU A 427 8.09 -29.06 28.29
CA GLU A 427 9.34 -29.80 28.52
C GLU A 427 9.18 -31.31 28.35
N ARG A 428 7.97 -31.84 28.52
CA ARG A 428 7.66 -33.27 28.32
C ARG A 428 7.76 -33.72 26.87
N GLN A 429 7.79 -32.79 25.92
CA GLN A 429 7.95 -33.09 24.49
C GLN A 429 9.43 -33.23 24.09
N PHE A 430 10.36 -32.98 25.01
CA PHE A 430 11.79 -33.06 24.79
C PHE A 430 12.38 -34.25 25.57
N ASN A 431 13.45 -34.84 25.02
CA ASN A 431 14.28 -35.78 25.79
C ASN A 431 15.30 -35.02 26.66
N GLU A 432 15.99 -35.70 27.58
CA GLU A 432 16.92 -35.00 28.48
C GLU A 432 18.13 -34.37 27.79
N ASP A 433 18.65 -34.98 26.72
CA ASP A 433 19.76 -34.39 25.95
C ASP A 433 19.34 -33.05 25.32
N GLN A 434 18.13 -32.99 24.78
CA GLN A 434 17.53 -31.78 24.23
C GLN A 434 17.30 -30.72 25.31
N LEU A 435 16.77 -31.11 26.48
CA LEU A 435 16.54 -30.20 27.60
C LEU A 435 17.86 -29.63 28.15
N MET A 436 18.93 -30.43 28.20
CA MET A 436 20.26 -29.97 28.59
C MET A 436 20.74 -28.84 27.67
N VAL A 437 20.67 -29.05 26.34
CA VAL A 437 21.05 -28.02 25.35
C VAL A 437 20.21 -26.75 25.52
N LEU A 438 18.91 -26.88 25.75
CA LEU A 438 18.03 -25.73 25.94
C LEU A 438 18.32 -24.97 27.23
N ARG A 439 18.62 -25.68 28.33
CA ARG A 439 19.00 -25.03 29.60
C ARG A 439 20.26 -24.19 29.38
N ASP A 440 21.29 -24.73 28.75
CA ASP A 440 22.55 -24.01 28.51
C ASP A 440 22.34 -22.74 27.64
N LEU A 441 21.50 -22.84 26.60
CA LEU A 441 21.29 -21.75 25.65
C LEU A 441 20.24 -20.71 26.11
N LEU A 442 19.24 -21.11 26.91
CA LEU A 442 18.15 -20.24 27.34
C LEU A 442 18.43 -19.49 28.66
N ILE A 443 19.54 -19.77 29.34
CA ILE A 443 19.87 -19.17 30.65
C ILE A 443 20.46 -17.74 30.55
N SER A 444 20.81 -17.22 29.38
CA SER A 444 21.62 -15.97 29.32
C SER A 444 20.86 -14.72 28.83
N PRO A 445 20.67 -13.69 29.68
CA PRO A 445 20.75 -12.30 29.28
C PRO A 445 22.21 -11.85 29.24
N ASN A 446 22.61 -11.09 28.22
CA ASN A 446 23.95 -10.52 28.00
C ASN A 446 24.46 -9.54 29.11
N TYR A 447 23.89 -9.55 30.31
CA TYR A 447 24.20 -8.63 31.42
C TYR A 447 24.94 -9.27 32.61
N TYR A 448 25.14 -10.59 32.61
CA TYR A 448 26.00 -11.26 33.59
C TYR A 448 27.33 -11.58 32.91
N VAL A 449 28.32 -10.71 33.15
CA VAL A 449 29.76 -10.96 32.88
C VAL A 449 30.38 -11.54 34.14
#